data_AF-A0A6C0ANB0-F1
#
_entry.id   AF-A0A6C0ANB0-F1
#
_cell.length_a   1.000
_cell.length_b   1.000
_cell.length_c   1.000
_cell.angle_alpha   90.00
_cell.angle_beta   90.00
_cell.angle_gamma   90.00
#
_symmetry.space_group_name_H-M   'P 1'
#
loop_
_entity.id
_entity.type
_entity.pdbx_description
1 polymer ?
#
loop_
_entity_poly.entity_id
_entity_poly.type
_entity_poly.pdbx_seq_one_letter_code
_entity_poly.pdbx_strand_id
1 'polypeptide(L)'
;MSSEDNLESTDFRNLPTLLTEWKKLQEDKQKLLDEKKQINDRIREHDKRAQAMQKMILPIMKNHSIGALDLKSSNARALFKKRVIKSPLGIKEMKTYFKEHFKTAEEADKLLAFLDTKRDTIIRESLVYEKNEMP
;
A
#
# COMPACT_ATOMS: atom_id res chain seq x y z
N MET A 1 -15.36 -49.31 1.02
CA MET A 1 -15.74 -47.90 1.17
C MET A 1 -14.56 -47.20 1.78
N SER A 2 -13.88 -46.40 0.97
CA SER A 2 -12.53 -45.91 1.25
C SER A 2 -12.59 -44.71 2.18
N SER A 3 -11.54 -44.52 2.98
CA SER A 3 -11.44 -43.44 3.98
C SER A 3 -11.57 -42.03 3.38
N GLU A 4 -11.31 -41.86 2.09
CA GLU A 4 -11.47 -40.61 1.32
C GLU A 4 -12.95 -40.19 1.16
N ASP A 5 -13.85 -41.15 0.88
CA ASP A 5 -15.30 -40.89 0.78
C ASP A 5 -15.89 -40.39 2.12
N ASN A 6 -15.29 -40.80 3.23
CA ASN A 6 -15.71 -40.40 4.57
C ASN A 6 -15.25 -38.97 4.91
N LEU A 7 -14.08 -38.56 4.40
CA LEU A 7 -13.52 -37.21 4.58
C LEU A 7 -14.31 -36.15 3.79
N GLU A 8 -14.59 -36.41 2.50
CA GLU A 8 -15.39 -35.51 1.67
C GLU A 8 -16.81 -35.34 2.23
N SER A 9 -17.39 -36.41 2.79
CA SER A 9 -18.69 -36.35 3.46
C SER A 9 -18.66 -35.50 4.72
N THR A 10 -17.58 -35.53 5.50
CA THR A 10 -17.43 -34.67 6.68
C THR A 10 -17.17 -33.21 6.33
N ASP A 11 -16.36 -32.93 5.32
CA ASP A 11 -16.05 -31.55 4.89
C ASP A 11 -17.29 -30.86 4.34
N PHE A 12 -18.08 -31.57 3.52
CA PHE A 12 -19.34 -31.05 3.01
C PHE A 12 -20.37 -30.80 4.12
N ARG A 13 -20.41 -31.65 5.15
CA ARG A 13 -21.29 -31.46 6.32
C ARG A 13 -20.87 -30.25 7.18
N ASN A 14 -19.58 -29.93 7.22
CA ASN A 14 -19.04 -28.82 7.98
C ASN A 14 -19.08 -27.47 7.24
N LEU A 15 -19.27 -27.51 5.91
CA LEU A 15 -19.30 -26.33 5.04
C LEU A 15 -20.28 -25.23 5.52
N PRO A 16 -21.53 -25.51 5.95
CA PRO A 16 -22.43 -24.47 6.44
C PRO A 16 -21.90 -23.71 7.66
N THR A 17 -21.25 -24.43 8.58
CA THR A 17 -20.61 -23.83 9.77
C THR A 17 -19.45 -22.94 9.37
N LEU A 18 -18.56 -23.44 8.50
CA LEU A 18 -17.42 -22.69 7.98
C LEU A 18 -17.85 -21.42 7.22
N LEU A 19 -18.92 -21.49 6.42
CA LEU A 19 -19.47 -20.33 5.71
C LEU A 19 -20.05 -19.29 6.68
N THR A 20 -20.68 -19.73 7.76
CA THR A 20 -21.24 -18.85 8.79
C THR A 20 -20.14 -18.11 9.55
N GLU A 21 -19.09 -18.83 9.96
CA GLU A 21 -17.92 -18.24 10.61
C GLU A 21 -17.17 -17.30 9.67
N TRP A 22 -16.96 -17.71 8.42
CA TRP A 22 -16.32 -16.87 7.41
C TRP A 22 -17.11 -15.59 7.14
N LYS A 23 -18.44 -15.66 7.06
CA LYS A 23 -19.30 -14.47 6.92
C LYS A 23 -19.10 -13.51 8.10
N LYS A 24 -19.12 -14.01 9.34
CA LYS A 24 -18.89 -13.20 10.54
C LYS A 24 -17.52 -12.50 10.49
N LEU A 25 -16.48 -13.22 10.06
CA LEU A 25 -15.14 -12.65 9.86
C LEU A 25 -15.12 -11.55 8.79
N GLN A 26 -15.89 -11.67 7.71
CA GLN A 26 -16.00 -10.60 6.70
C GLN A 26 -16.69 -9.35 7.27
N GLU A 27 -17.76 -9.52 8.05
CA GLU A 27 -18.44 -8.40 8.69
C GLU A 27 -17.54 -7.68 9.71
N ASP A 28 -16.79 -8.43 10.52
CA ASP A 28 -15.84 -7.84 11.48
C ASP A 28 -14.65 -7.17 10.78
N LYS A 29 -14.14 -7.77 9.69
CA LYS A 29 -13.13 -7.13 8.83
C LYS A 29 -13.65 -5.82 8.25
N GLN A 30 -14.91 -5.75 7.83
CA GLN A 30 -15.49 -4.52 7.28
C GLN A 30 -15.51 -3.40 8.35
N LYS A 31 -15.91 -3.70 9.59
CA LYS A 31 -15.85 -2.74 10.70
C LYS A 31 -14.42 -2.22 10.92
N LEU A 32 -13.43 -3.11 10.93
CA LEU A 32 -12.02 -2.72 11.08
C LEU A 32 -11.53 -1.85 9.92
N LEU A 33 -12.00 -2.07 8.70
CA LEU A 33 -11.68 -1.21 7.55
C LEU A 33 -12.27 0.19 7.71
N ASP A 34 -13.49 0.30 8.23
CA ASP A 34 -14.14 1.59 8.49
C ASP A 34 -13.45 2.36 9.62
N GLU A 35 -13.08 1.69 10.71
CA GLU A 35 -12.26 2.27 11.78
C GLU A 35 -10.90 2.72 11.27
N LYS A 36 -10.23 1.87 10.48
CA LYS A 36 -8.95 2.21 9.83
C LYS A 36 -9.08 3.43 8.93
N LYS A 37 -10.18 3.57 8.19
CA LYS A 37 -10.44 4.74 7.34
C LYS A 37 -10.51 6.01 8.19
N GLN A 38 -11.28 5.99 9.29
CA GLN A 38 -11.40 7.13 10.20
C GLN A 38 -10.04 7.51 10.81
N ILE A 39 -9.26 6.53 11.27
CA ILE A 39 -7.92 6.76 11.81
C ILE A 39 -7.01 7.37 10.74
N ASN A 40 -7.03 6.84 9.52
CA ASN A 40 -6.22 7.39 8.43
C ASN A 40 -6.60 8.82 8.06
N ASP A 41 -7.88 9.17 8.11
CA ASP A 41 -8.31 10.54 7.84
C ASP A 41 -7.84 11.51 8.94
N ARG A 42 -7.87 11.09 10.21
CA ARG A 42 -7.27 11.85 11.32
C ARG A 42 -5.76 12.02 11.15
N ILE A 43 -5.05 10.95 10.78
CA ILE A 43 -3.61 11.00 10.50
C ILE A 43 -3.33 11.99 9.37
N ARG A 44 -4.06 11.92 8.26
CA ARG A 44 -3.91 12.85 7.13
C ARG A 44 -4.11 14.29 7.53
N GLU A 45 -5.07 14.58 8.40
CA GLU A 45 -5.29 15.91 8.91
C GLU A 45 -4.10 16.40 9.75
N HIS A 46 -3.63 15.56 10.68
CA HIS A 46 -2.44 15.86 11.48
C HIS A 46 -1.19 16.06 10.60
N ASP A 47 -0.99 15.22 9.59
CA ASP A 47 0.12 15.34 8.64
C ASP A 47 0.06 16.64 7.85
N LYS A 48 -1.13 17.04 7.37
CA LYS A 48 -1.32 18.33 6.67
C LYS A 48 -0.94 19.51 7.58
N ARG A 49 -1.42 19.50 8.82
CA ARG A 49 -1.11 20.55 9.81
C ARG A 49 0.39 20.57 10.12
N ALA A 50 1.00 19.40 10.36
CA ALA A 50 2.43 19.28 10.62
C ALA A 50 3.28 19.77 9.43
N GLN A 51 2.91 19.41 8.21
CA GLN A 51 3.59 19.90 6.98
C GLN A 51 3.44 21.41 6.81
N ALA A 52 2.26 21.98 7.11
CA ALA A 52 2.06 23.43 7.06
C ALA A 52 2.98 24.15 8.05
N MET A 53 3.07 23.66 9.30
CA MET A 53 3.98 24.21 10.31
C MET A 53 5.45 24.05 9.89
N GLN A 54 5.81 22.89 9.34
CA GLN A 54 7.17 22.64 8.84
C GLN A 54 7.55 23.63 7.72
N LYS A 55 6.63 23.93 6.80
CA LYS A 55 6.85 24.92 5.73
C LYS A 55 7.08 26.34 6.26
N MET A 56 6.55 26.68 7.43
CA MET A 56 6.83 27.96 8.09
C MET A 56 8.18 27.94 8.83
N ILE A 57 8.51 26.82 9.49
CA ILE A 57 9.74 26.69 10.29
C ILE A 57 11.00 26.58 9.42
N LEU A 58 10.94 25.83 8.30
CA LEU A 58 12.13 25.58 7.46
C LEU A 58 12.76 26.86 6.89
N PRO A 59 12.01 27.84 6.35
CA PRO A 59 12.58 29.12 5.90
C PRO A 59 13.27 29.87 7.05
N ILE A 60 12.69 29.88 8.24
CA ILE A 60 13.27 30.54 9.42
C ILE A 60 14.61 29.88 9.77
N MET A 61 14.63 28.55 9.90
CA MET A 61 15.88 27.81 10.18
C MET A 61 16.93 28.05 9.10
N LYS A 62 16.53 28.07 7.82
CA LYS A 62 17.44 28.30 6.69
C LYS A 62 17.99 29.73 6.66
N ASN A 63 17.13 30.74 6.81
CA ASN A 63 17.51 32.16 6.74
C ASN A 63 18.47 32.54 7.89
N HIS A 64 18.30 31.93 9.06
CA HIS A 64 19.16 32.14 10.22
C HIS A 64 20.31 31.13 10.32
N SER A 65 20.52 30.27 9.31
CA SER A 65 21.57 29.23 9.30
C SER A 65 21.55 28.32 10.55
N ILE A 66 20.36 28.03 11.07
CA ILE A 66 20.14 27.16 12.22
C ILE A 66 20.13 25.70 11.75
N GLY A 67 21.23 24.98 11.98
CA GLY A 67 21.33 23.55 11.69
C GLY A 67 20.56 22.68 12.69
N ALA A 68 20.37 23.18 13.91
CA ALA A 68 19.68 22.47 14.98
C ALA A 68 19.13 23.42 16.06
N LEU A 69 18.02 23.05 16.69
CA LEU A 69 17.38 23.81 17.77
C LEU A 69 16.93 22.87 18.90
N ASP A 70 17.41 23.11 20.12
CA ASP A 70 17.01 22.35 21.30
C ASP A 70 15.71 22.90 21.92
N LEU A 71 14.77 22.00 22.20
CA LEU A 71 13.45 22.30 22.74
C LEU A 71 13.47 22.05 24.25
N LYS A 72 13.56 23.15 25.02
CA LYS A 72 13.69 23.11 26.49
C LYS A 72 12.55 22.39 27.21
N SER A 73 11.34 22.39 26.64
CA SER A 73 10.15 21.79 27.25
C SER A 73 10.03 20.28 27.03
N SER A 74 10.67 19.74 26.00
CA SER A 74 10.49 18.33 25.58
C SER A 74 11.78 17.52 25.56
N ASN A 75 12.90 18.10 26.01
CA ASN A 75 14.24 17.49 25.93
C ASN A 75 14.53 16.88 24.55
N ALA A 76 14.05 17.55 23.49
CA ALA A 76 14.13 17.08 22.11
C ALA A 76 14.87 18.12 21.25
N ARG A 77 15.41 17.69 20.11
CA ARG A 77 16.17 18.55 19.20
C ARG A 77 15.57 18.52 17.80
N ALA A 78 15.25 19.68 17.26
CA ALA A 78 14.87 19.85 15.86
C ALA A 78 16.15 19.97 15.01
N LEU A 79 16.29 19.12 13.99
CA LEU A 79 17.48 19.09 13.12
C LEU A 79 17.08 19.45 11.69
N PHE A 80 17.82 20.37 11.08
CA PHE A 80 17.74 20.58 9.65
C PHE A 80 18.55 19.49 8.94
N LYS A 81 17.87 18.57 8.24
CA LYS A 81 18.51 17.50 7.47
C LYS A 81 18.09 17.57 6.01
N LYS A 82 19.07 17.67 5.12
CA LYS A 82 18.86 17.50 3.67
C LYS A 82 19.13 16.04 3.32
N ARG A 83 18.16 15.38 2.68
CA ARG A 83 18.34 14.05 2.09
C ARG A 83 18.09 14.15 0.59
N VAL A 84 19.01 13.62 -0.20
CA VAL A 84 18.79 13.39 -1.62
C VAL A 84 18.39 11.93 -1.77
N ILE A 85 17.19 11.69 -2.26
CA ILE A 85 16.68 10.34 -2.53
C ILE A 85 16.47 10.26 -4.05
N LYS A 86 16.99 9.20 -4.68
CA LYS A 86 16.66 8.88 -6.07
C LYS A 86 15.23 8.33 -6.08
N SER A 87 14.37 8.89 -6.92
CA SER A 87 13.00 8.38 -7.07
C SER A 87 13.02 6.94 -7.61
N PRO A 88 12.05 6.10 -7.20
CA PRO A 88 11.85 4.81 -7.85
C PRO A 88 11.48 5.02 -9.32
N LEU A 89 11.87 4.07 -10.17
CA LEU A 89 11.58 4.10 -11.61
C LEU A 89 10.22 3.44 -11.87
N GLY A 90 9.28 4.20 -12.43
CA GLY A 90 8.00 3.68 -12.92
C GLY A 90 8.11 3.02 -14.30
N ILE A 91 7.17 2.14 -14.68
CA ILE A 91 7.18 1.46 -15.99
C ILE A 91 7.19 2.46 -17.17
N LYS A 92 6.45 3.57 -17.04
CA LYS A 92 6.45 4.64 -18.05
C LYS A 92 7.82 5.31 -18.16
N GLU A 93 8.48 5.54 -17.03
CA GLU A 93 9.81 6.13 -16.97
C GLU A 93 10.85 5.16 -17.54
N MET A 94 10.77 3.87 -17.20
CA MET A 94 11.61 2.81 -17.79
C MET A 94 11.48 2.78 -19.30
N LYS A 95 10.27 2.90 -19.85
CA LYS A 95 10.06 2.98 -21.31
C LYS A 95 10.79 4.18 -21.92
N THR A 96 10.74 5.34 -21.28
CA THR A 96 11.47 6.54 -21.72
C THR A 96 12.97 6.30 -21.67
N TYR A 97 13.50 5.75 -20.57
CA TYR A 97 14.94 5.48 -20.43
C TYR A 97 15.45 4.40 -21.36
N PHE A 98 14.64 3.37 -21.65
CA PHE A 98 14.99 2.37 -22.65
C PHE A 98 15.03 2.99 -24.05
N LYS A 99 14.10 3.88 -24.40
CA LYS A 99 14.17 4.62 -25.67
C LYS A 99 15.41 5.49 -25.76
N GLU A 100 15.76 6.19 -24.68
CA GLU A 100 16.98 7.02 -24.61
C GLU A 100 18.26 6.17 -24.72
N HIS A 101 18.27 4.98 -24.11
CA HIS A 101 19.43 4.10 -24.08
C HIS A 101 19.65 3.35 -25.41
N PHE A 102 18.60 2.74 -25.95
CA PHE A 102 18.66 1.95 -27.19
C PHE A 102 18.61 2.82 -28.45
N LYS A 103 18.26 4.11 -28.34
CA LYS A 103 18.12 5.08 -29.45
C LYS A 103 17.09 4.67 -30.53
N THR A 104 16.46 3.52 -30.39
CA THR A 104 15.41 3.00 -31.24
C THR A 104 14.21 2.64 -30.36
N ALA A 105 13.01 3.06 -30.78
CA ALA A 105 11.79 2.80 -30.02
C ALA A 105 11.40 1.31 -30.03
N GLU A 106 11.76 0.60 -31.09
CA GLU A 106 11.40 -0.80 -31.31
C GLU A 106 12.12 -1.75 -30.33
N GLU A 107 13.40 -1.52 -30.02
CA GLU A 107 14.16 -2.36 -29.08
C GLU A 107 13.67 -2.18 -27.63
N ALA A 108 13.31 -0.95 -27.26
CA ALA A 108 12.70 -0.66 -25.97
C ALA A 108 11.35 -1.36 -25.80
N ASP A 109 10.51 -1.38 -26.85
CA ASP A 109 9.23 -2.08 -26.83
C ASP A 109 9.39 -3.60 -26.83
N LYS A 110 10.40 -4.14 -27.55
CA LYS A 110 10.76 -5.57 -27.51
C LYS A 110 11.20 -6.02 -26.12
N LEU A 111 12.02 -5.22 -25.41
CA LEU A 111 12.48 -5.53 -24.06
C LEU A 111 11.33 -5.52 -23.05
N LEU A 112 10.43 -4.54 -23.15
CA LEU A 112 9.24 -4.49 -22.27
C LEU A 112 8.31 -5.69 -22.51
N ALA A 113 8.09 -6.06 -23.77
CA ALA A 113 7.30 -7.25 -24.12
C ALA A 113 7.97 -8.53 -23.59
N PHE A 114 9.29 -8.66 -23.74
CA PHE A 114 10.04 -9.80 -23.20
C PHE A 114 9.89 -9.92 -21.67
N LEU A 115 10.04 -8.81 -20.94
CA LEU A 115 9.88 -8.81 -19.48
C LEU A 115 8.46 -9.21 -19.06
N ASP A 116 7.45 -8.82 -19.83
CA ASP A 116 6.06 -9.20 -19.56
C ASP A 116 5.83 -10.70 -19.76
N THR A 117 6.45 -11.32 -20.77
CA THR A 117 6.39 -12.79 -20.98
C THR A 117 7.08 -13.61 -19.90
N LYS A 118 7.94 -12.99 -19.09
CA LYS A 118 8.65 -13.62 -17.98
C LYS A 118 7.99 -13.38 -16.63
N ARG A 119 6.87 -12.65 -16.59
CA ARG A 119 6.08 -12.49 -15.37
C ARG A 119 5.27 -13.75 -15.11
N ASP A 120 5.37 -14.26 -13.90
CA ASP A 120 4.55 -15.38 -13.46
C ASP A 120 3.09 -14.95 -13.32
N THR A 121 2.21 -15.75 -13.89
CA THR A 121 0.76 -15.61 -13.68
C THR A 121 0.40 -16.30 -12.38
N ILE A 122 0.14 -15.51 -11.33
CA ILE A 122 -0.37 -16.02 -10.06
C ILE A 122 -1.90 -16.01 -10.12
N ILE A 123 -2.51 -17.18 -10.30
CA ILE A 123 -3.95 -17.35 -10.18
C ILE A 123 -4.29 -17.31 -8.68
N ARG A 124 -5.16 -16.38 -8.29
CA ARG A 124 -5.68 -16.27 -6.92
C ARG A 124 -7.19 -16.42 -6.95
N GLU A 125 -7.65 -17.53 -6.40
CA GLU A 125 -9.07 -17.75 -6.16
C GLU A 125 -9.43 -17.22 -4.77
N SER A 126 -10.56 -16.52 -4.66
CA SER A 126 -11.00 -15.96 -3.39
C SER A 126 -12.52 -15.97 -3.32
N LEU A 127 -13.06 -16.32 -2.15
CA LEU A 127 -14.47 -16.18 -1.85
C LEU A 127 -14.81 -14.70 -1.61
N VAL A 128 -15.91 -14.21 -2.18
CA VAL A 128 -16.38 -12.82 -2.07
C VAL A 128 -17.69 -12.79 -1.29
N TYR A 129 -17.78 -11.94 -0.26
CA TYR A 129 -19.00 -11.72 0.50
C TYR A 129 -19.72 -10.49 -0.05
N GLU A 130 -20.91 -10.70 -0.61
CA GLU A 130 -21.79 -9.63 -1.08
C GLU A 130 -22.99 -9.52 -0.14
N LYS A 131 -23.19 -8.34 0.44
CA LYS A 131 -24.40 -8.02 1.19
C LYS A 131 -25.40 -7.41 0.21
N ASN A 132 -26.44 -8.17 -0.16
CA ASN A 132 -27.54 -7.61 -0.94
C ASN A 132 -28.24 -6.54 -0.09
N GLU A 133 -28.06 -5.27 -0.45
CA GLU A 133 -28.98 -4.22 -0.02
C GLU A 133 -30.29 -4.47 -0.77
N MET A 134 -31.37 -4.81 -0.05
CA MET A 134 -32.70 -4.75 -0.65
C MET A 134 -32.95 -3.31 -1.12
N PRO A 135 -33.54 -3.10 -2.31
CA PRO A 135 -33.87 -1.77 -2.82
C PRO A 135 -34.81 -0.99 -1.91
#